data_AF-A0A661NJ29-F1
#
_entry.id   AF-A0A661NJ29-F1
#
_cell.length_a   1.000
_cell.length_b   1.000
_cell.length_c   1.000
_cell.angle_alpha   90.00
_cell.angle_beta   90.00
_cell.angle_gamma   90.00
#
_symmetry.space_group_name_H-M   'P 1'
#
loop_
_entity.id
_entity.type
_entity.pdbx_description
1 polymer ?
#
loop_
_entity_poly.entity_id
_entity_poly.type
_entity_poly.pdbx_seq_one_letter_code
_entity_poly.pdbx_strand_id
1 'polypeptide(L)'
;MEAGRVKTRYTDAMVSIKARVQGGRIVVDEATDLPDGTEVELVAVMDHSEDALGATGRAAVERALTQAATDIADGRLVDGDEVLERLQARDR
;
A
#
# COMPACT_ATOMS: atom_id res chain seq x y z
N MET A 1 26.81 7.73 24.23
CA MET A 1 25.85 6.61 24.32
C MET A 1 24.78 6.89 23.28
N GLU A 2 24.99 6.37 22.07
CA GLU A 2 24.17 6.65 20.90
C GLU A 2 23.30 5.42 20.64
N ALA A 3 21.99 5.59 20.69
CA ALA A 3 21.02 4.53 20.47
C ALA A 3 21.03 4.17 18.97
N GLY A 4 21.65 3.03 18.65
CA GLY A 4 21.63 2.47 17.31
C GLY A 4 20.20 2.17 16.87
N ARG A 5 19.72 2.92 15.89
CA ARG A 5 18.45 2.64 15.19
C ARG A 5 18.59 1.30 14.49
N VAL A 6 18.00 0.26 15.06
CA VAL A 6 17.88 -1.04 14.40
C VAL A 6 17.00 -0.85 13.17
N LYS A 7 17.59 -0.93 11.97
CA LYS A 7 16.87 -1.03 10.70
C LYS A 7 16.35 -2.46 10.60
N THR A 8 15.14 -2.70 11.07
CA THR A 8 14.41 -3.95 10.80
C THR A 8 14.32 -4.15 9.29
N ARG A 9 14.91 -5.24 8.79
CA ARG A 9 14.82 -5.63 7.37
C ARG A 9 13.51 -6.40 7.17
N TYR A 10 12.58 -5.81 6.43
CA TYR A 10 11.20 -6.27 6.17
C TYR A 10 11.09 -7.45 5.18
N THR A 11 12.00 -8.43 5.21
CA THR A 11 12.04 -9.51 4.18
C THR A 11 11.54 -10.87 4.64
N ASP A 12 10.80 -10.95 5.74
CA ASP A 12 9.94 -12.12 6.01
C ASP A 12 8.51 -11.75 5.59
N ALA A 13 7.85 -12.59 4.82
CA ALA A 13 6.60 -12.26 4.15
C ALA A 13 5.53 -11.85 5.17
N MET A 14 5.26 -10.55 5.28
CA MET A 14 4.17 -10.05 6.13
C MET A 14 2.84 -10.47 5.51
N VAL A 15 2.15 -11.40 6.15
CA VAL A 15 0.77 -11.75 5.82
C VAL A 15 -0.14 -10.83 6.64
N SER A 16 -0.96 -10.02 5.96
CA SER A 16 -2.02 -9.23 6.60
C SER A 16 -3.33 -10.02 6.56
N ILE A 17 -3.96 -10.20 7.73
CA ILE A 17 -5.24 -10.90 7.86
C ILE A 17 -6.32 -9.87 8.16
N LYS A 18 -7.46 -9.96 7.45
CA LYS A 18 -8.57 -9.02 7.67
C LYS A 18 -9.35 -9.42 8.91
N ALA A 19 -9.47 -8.48 9.85
CA ALA A 19 -10.25 -8.67 11.08
C ALA A 19 -11.34 -7.60 11.22
N ARG A 20 -12.36 -7.89 12.03
CA ARG A 20 -13.42 -6.93 12.38
C ARG A 20 -13.61 -6.82 13.88
N VAL A 21 -14.08 -5.67 14.36
CA VAL A 21 -14.45 -5.50 15.77
C VAL A 21 -15.91 -5.89 15.97
N GLN A 22 -16.18 -6.82 16.89
CA GLN A 22 -17.53 -7.21 17.30
C GLN A 22 -17.58 -7.34 18.82
N GLY A 23 -18.47 -6.59 19.47
CA GLY A 23 -18.63 -6.64 20.93
C GLY A 23 -17.36 -6.27 21.70
N GLY A 24 -16.53 -5.36 21.16
CA GLY A 24 -15.26 -4.95 21.75
C GLY A 24 -14.12 -5.96 21.59
N ARG A 25 -14.27 -6.96 20.71
CA ARG A 25 -13.25 -7.97 20.41
C ARG A 25 -12.87 -7.95 18.94
N ILE A 26 -11.60 -8.18 18.65
CA ILE A 26 -11.10 -8.43 17.29
C ILE A 26 -11.48 -9.85 16.90
N VAL A 27 -12.19 -10.01 15.79
CA VAL A 27 -12.64 -11.28 15.24
C VAL A 27 -12.03 -11.45 13.86
N VAL A 28 -11.36 -12.59 13.67
CA VAL A 28 -10.86 -13.06 12.38
C VAL A 28 -11.77 -14.21 11.96
N ASP A 29 -12.37 -14.11 10.78
CA ASP A 29 -13.30 -15.11 10.21
C ASP A 29 -12.73 -15.71 8.91
N GLU A 30 -11.41 -15.68 8.78
CA GLU A 30 -10.67 -16.19 7.62
C GLU A 30 -10.05 -17.54 7.97
N ALA A 31 -10.21 -18.54 7.09
CA ALA A 31 -9.63 -19.86 7.27
C ALA A 31 -8.10 -19.78 7.25
N THR A 32 -7.45 -20.57 8.10
CA THR A 32 -5.99 -20.62 8.20
C THR A 32 -5.52 -22.07 8.28
N ASP A 33 -4.37 -22.34 7.68
CA ASP A 33 -3.70 -23.64 7.74
C ASP A 33 -2.71 -23.74 8.92
N LEU A 34 -2.72 -22.75 9.83
CA LEU A 34 -1.89 -22.77 11.02
C LEU A 34 -2.31 -23.91 11.96
N PRO A 35 -1.36 -24.62 12.60
CA PRO A 35 -1.68 -25.65 13.57
C PRO A 35 -2.49 -25.13 14.77
N ASP A 36 -3.30 -26.00 15.35
CA ASP A 36 -4.04 -25.71 16.58
C ASP A 36 -3.08 -25.26 17.70
N GLY A 37 -3.48 -24.20 18.42
CA GLY A 37 -2.69 -23.63 19.52
C GLY A 37 -1.58 -22.67 19.08
N THR A 38 -1.47 -22.36 17.78
CA THR A 38 -0.55 -21.33 17.28
C THR A 38 -0.93 -19.96 17.85
N GLU A 39 -0.02 -19.33 18.60
CA GLU A 39 -0.17 -17.95 19.04
C GLU A 39 0.18 -16.99 17.90
N VAL A 40 -0.64 -15.96 17.70
CA VAL A 40 -0.44 -14.94 16.66
C VAL A 40 -0.34 -13.58 17.31
N GLU A 41 0.75 -12.87 17.04
CA GLU A 41 0.92 -11.48 17.47
C GLU A 41 0.22 -10.53 16.51
N LEU A 42 -0.66 -9.67 17.03
CA LEU A 42 -1.33 -8.64 16.25
C LEU A 42 -0.55 -7.34 16.33
N VAL A 43 0.08 -6.96 15.21
CA VAL A 43 0.73 -5.66 15.07
C VAL A 43 -0.24 -4.69 14.38
N ALA A 44 -0.62 -3.62 15.08
CA ALA A 44 -1.41 -2.55 14.49
C ALA A 44 -0.58 -1.78 13.46
N VAL A 45 -0.92 -1.90 12.17
CA VAL A 45 -0.28 -1.12 11.12
C VAL A 45 -0.96 0.25 11.04
N MET A 46 -0.32 1.26 11.60
CA MET A 46 -0.85 2.62 11.66
C MET A 46 -0.74 3.40 10.34
N ASP A 47 -0.01 2.87 9.34
CA ASP A 47 0.29 3.52 8.06
C ASP A 47 -0.51 2.95 6.87
N HIS A 48 -1.46 2.05 7.13
CA HIS A 48 -2.43 1.61 6.12
C HIS A 48 -3.73 2.39 6.23
N SER A 49 -3.65 3.72 6.34
CA SER A 49 -4.87 4.49 6.18
C SER A 49 -5.33 4.36 4.73
N GLU A 50 -6.30 3.48 4.50
CA GLU A 50 -7.19 3.54 3.34
C GLU A 50 -7.81 4.95 3.19
N ASP A 51 -7.78 5.73 4.29
CA ASP A 51 -8.15 7.14 4.41
C ASP A 51 -7.01 8.17 4.22
N ALA A 52 -5.75 7.78 3.92
CA ALA A 52 -4.67 8.73 3.63
C ALA A 52 -5.07 9.70 2.51
N LEU A 53 -5.81 9.14 1.55
CA LEU A 53 -6.57 9.88 0.54
C LEU A 53 -8.02 9.86 0.98
N GLY A 54 -8.44 10.80 1.85
CA GLY A 54 -9.85 10.99 2.15
C GLY A 54 -10.69 11.09 0.87
N ALA A 55 -12.03 11.00 0.95
CA ALA A 55 -12.93 10.81 -0.20
C ALA A 55 -12.61 11.64 -1.46
N THR A 56 -12.22 12.91 -1.31
CA THR A 56 -11.79 13.79 -2.41
C THR A 56 -10.51 13.31 -3.10
N GLY A 57 -9.51 12.88 -2.32
CA GLY A 57 -8.26 12.32 -2.85
C GLY A 57 -8.51 11.02 -3.61
N ARG A 58 -9.39 10.16 -3.09
CA ARG A 58 -9.81 8.93 -3.78
C ARG A 58 -10.48 9.21 -5.12
N ALA A 59 -11.44 10.13 -5.15
CA ALA A 59 -12.12 10.54 -6.39
C ALA A 59 -11.17 11.20 -7.40
N ALA A 60 -10.11 11.88 -6.95
CA ALA A 60 -9.09 12.42 -7.84
C ALA A 60 -8.26 11.32 -8.50
N VAL A 61 -7.85 10.29 -7.75
CA VAL A 61 -7.12 9.13 -8.28
C VAL A 61 -7.98 8.36 -9.28
N GLU A 62 -9.24 8.09 -8.97
CA GLU A 62 -10.14 7.35 -9.88
C GLU A 62 -10.36 8.10 -11.20
N ARG A 63 -10.50 9.43 -11.15
CA ARG A 63 -10.55 10.26 -12.36
C ARG A 63 -9.25 10.20 -13.16
N ALA A 64 -8.09 10.26 -12.49
CA ALA A 64 -6.80 10.17 -13.15
C ALA A 64 -6.59 8.81 -13.84
N LEU A 65 -6.99 7.72 -13.19
CA LEU A 65 -6.92 6.36 -13.77
C LEU A 65 -7.86 6.22 -14.97
N THR A 66 -9.07 6.76 -14.90
CA THR A 66 -10.03 6.75 -16.02
C THR A 66 -9.50 7.54 -17.22
N GLN A 67 -8.90 8.70 -16.96
CA GLN A 67 -8.27 9.51 -18.01
C GLN A 67 -7.09 8.76 -18.64
N ALA A 68 -6.21 8.17 -17.83
CA ALA A 68 -5.08 7.39 -18.31
C ALA A 68 -5.52 6.20 -19.19
N ALA A 69 -6.59 5.50 -18.81
CA ALA A 69 -7.15 4.42 -19.63
C ALA A 69 -7.61 4.93 -21.01
N THR A 70 -8.23 6.11 -21.05
CA THR A 70 -8.65 6.77 -22.30
C THR A 70 -7.42 7.17 -23.14
N ASP A 71 -6.39 7.74 -22.50
CA ASP A 71 -5.16 8.14 -23.18
C ASP A 71 -4.44 6.93 -23.79
N ILE A 72 -4.41 5.79 -23.10
CA ILE A 72 -3.86 4.54 -23.62
C ILE A 72 -4.67 4.04 -24.83
N ALA A 73 -6.00 4.02 -24.72
CA ALA A 73 -6.87 3.57 -25.80
C ALA A 73 -6.75 4.44 -27.05
N ASP A 74 -6.55 5.74 -26.88
CA ASP A 74 -6.39 6.72 -27.96
C ASP A 74 -4.94 6.84 -28.46
N GLY A 75 -4.00 6.06 -27.90
CA GLY A 75 -2.58 6.09 -28.27
C GLY A 75 -1.85 7.39 -27.87
N ARG A 76 -2.39 8.16 -26.93
CA ARG A 76 -1.75 9.36 -26.35
C ARG A 76 -0.67 8.97 -25.34
N LEU A 77 0.35 8.27 -25.83
CA LEU A 77 1.48 7.79 -25.05
C LEU A 77 2.71 8.68 -25.25
N VAL A 78 3.61 8.63 -24.27
CA VAL A 78 4.96 9.20 -24.36
C VAL A 78 5.96 8.08 -24.08
N ASP A 79 7.13 8.16 -24.71
CA ASP A 79 8.19 7.19 -24.47
C ASP A 79 8.75 7.35 -23.05
N GLY A 80 8.95 6.23 -22.35
CA GLY A 80 9.39 6.23 -20.96
C GLY A 80 10.82 6.75 -20.80
N ASP A 81 11.72 6.41 -21.72
CA ASP A 81 13.11 6.82 -21.68
C ASP A 81 13.22 8.33 -21.95
N GLU A 82 12.45 8.85 -22.92
CA GLU A 82 12.36 10.29 -23.19
C GLU A 82 11.91 11.09 -21.94
N VAL A 83 10.92 10.57 -21.21
CA VAL A 83 10.44 11.21 -19.98
C VAL A 83 11.53 11.23 -18.91
N LEU A 84 12.26 10.12 -18.72
CA LEU A 84 13.33 10.02 -17.74
C LEU A 84 14.49 10.97 -18.07
N GLU A 85 14.91 11.02 -19.33
CA GLU A 85 15.95 11.96 -19.80
C GLU A 85 15.56 13.41 -19.53
N ARG A 86 14.30 13.78 -19.85
CA ARG A 86 13.79 15.14 -19.61
C ARG A 86 13.74 15.49 -18.12
N LEU A 87 13.40 14.55 -17.25
CA LEU A 87 13.38 14.78 -15.80
C LEU A 87 14.80 14.96 -15.25
N GLN A 88 15.73 14.09 -15.65
CA GLN A 88 17.13 14.20 -15.25
C GLN A 88 17.79 15.50 -15.73
N ALA A 89 17.39 16.02 -16.89
CA ALA A 89 17.86 17.30 -17.40
C ALA A 89 17.32 18.52 -16.63
N ARG A 90 16.20 18.38 -15.90
CA ARG A 90 15.60 19.46 -15.09
C ARG A 90 16.18 19.54 -13.69
N ASP A 91 16.73 18.44 -13.18
CA ASP A 91 17.34 18.33 -11.86
C ASP A 91 18.85 18.67 -11.86
N ARG A 92 19.41 19.04 -13.02
CA ARG A 92 20.77 19.58 -13.19
C ARG A 92 20.76 21.08 -13.41
#